data_AF-A0A3A9BNT3-F1
#
_entry.id   AF-A0A3A9BNT3-F1
#
_cell.length_a   1.000
_cell.length_b   1.000
_cell.length_c   1.000
_cell.angle_alpha   90.00
_cell.angle_beta   90.00
_cell.angle_gamma   90.00
#
_symmetry.space_group_name_H-M   'P 1'
#
loop_
_entity.id
_entity.type
_entity.pdbx_description
1 polymer ?
#
loop_
_entity_poly.entity_id
_entity_poly.type
_entity_poly.pdbx_seq_one_letter_code
_entity_poly.pdbx_strand_id
1 'polypeptide(L)'
;MDYQMLVRNLFNDMFVFFNGTQPLGLEPLMDVYQDEPLLMAFIGRLDEAVKVPYNDVMKECYGFFKQYAGGEYTDEVWERIVKDIQDFNQKWMNPWCRGIMLALLELLEREDKERQELQNQGGSAENEAQEPGLQETEGQYEADKQYEIEPGQEGMGLDQETGGETALPEMEMGYGEDGQQENDLAA
;
A
#
# COMPACT_ATOMS: atom_id res chain seq x y z
N MET A 1 -4.14 6.43 1.72
CA MET A 1 -3.78 5.27 2.58
C MET A 1 -2.57 4.57 1.94
N ASP A 2 -1.67 3.92 2.69
CA ASP A 2 -0.61 3.11 2.03
C ASP A 2 -1.15 1.72 1.67
N TYR A 3 -1.72 1.64 0.46
CA TYR A 3 -2.29 0.42 -0.09
C TYR A 3 -1.25 -0.69 -0.27
N GLN A 4 0.02 -0.35 -0.52
CA GLN A 4 1.07 -1.35 -0.69
C GLN A 4 1.40 -2.00 0.66
N MET A 5 1.51 -1.21 1.72
CA MET A 5 1.73 -1.72 3.06
C MET A 5 0.55 -2.58 3.54
N LEU A 6 -0.68 -2.14 3.28
CA LEU A 6 -1.89 -2.92 3.59
C LEU A 6 -1.85 -4.30 2.92
N VAL A 7 -1.67 -4.33 1.60
CA VAL A 7 -1.67 -5.59 0.84
C VAL A 7 -0.52 -6.50 1.26
N ARG A 8 0.70 -5.95 1.44
CA ARG A 8 1.86 -6.71 1.92
C ARG A 8 1.57 -7.41 3.24
N ASN A 9 1.06 -6.67 4.22
CA ASN A 9 0.82 -7.21 5.56
C ASN A 9 -0.30 -8.26 5.53
N LEU A 10 -1.40 -7.97 4.82
CA LEU A 10 -2.53 -8.88 4.74
C LEU A 10 -2.15 -10.19 4.04
N PHE A 11 -1.39 -10.16 2.94
CA PHE A 11 -0.93 -11.39 2.28
C PHE A 11 0.00 -12.23 3.15
N ASN A 12 0.89 -11.60 3.92
CA ASN A 12 1.76 -12.31 4.87
C ASN A 12 0.95 -12.98 5.97
N ASP A 13 0.00 -12.25 6.55
CA ASP A 13 -0.85 -12.76 7.62
C ASP A 13 -1.76 -13.89 7.12
N MET A 14 -2.36 -13.74 5.93
CA MET A 14 -3.16 -14.80 5.32
C MET A 14 -2.34 -16.04 4.97
N PHE A 15 -1.07 -15.86 4.58
CA PHE A 15 -0.16 -16.98 4.37
C PHE A 15 0.10 -17.74 5.67
N VAL A 16 0.35 -17.03 6.77
CA VAL A 16 0.50 -17.65 8.10
C VAL A 16 -0.79 -18.34 8.53
N PHE A 17 -1.94 -17.70 8.34
CA PHE A 17 -3.27 -18.21 8.68
C PHE A 17 -3.59 -19.53 7.95
N PHE A 18 -3.39 -19.58 6.63
CA PHE A 18 -3.71 -20.79 5.85
C PHE A 18 -2.72 -21.94 6.06
N ASN A 19 -1.45 -21.64 6.32
CA ASN A 19 -0.43 -22.68 6.46
C ASN A 19 -0.20 -23.10 7.92
N GLY A 20 -0.81 -22.40 8.89
CA GLY A 20 -0.69 -22.73 10.32
C GLY A 20 0.74 -22.65 10.84
N THR A 21 1.59 -21.82 10.22
CA THR A 21 3.01 -21.69 10.60
C THR A 21 3.17 -21.04 11.98
N GLN A 22 2.17 -20.27 12.40
CA GLN A 22 2.06 -19.65 13.72
C GLN A 22 0.60 -19.65 14.18
N PRO A 23 0.31 -19.54 15.49
CA PRO A 23 -1.05 -19.47 16.01
C PRO A 23 -1.67 -18.09 15.71
N LEU A 24 -2.13 -17.91 14.48
CA LEU A 24 -2.88 -16.73 14.05
C LEU A 24 -4.35 -17.11 13.88
N GLY A 25 -5.21 -16.57 14.73
CA GLY A 25 -6.66 -16.76 14.66
C GLY A 25 -7.33 -15.74 13.74
N LEU A 26 -8.61 -15.97 13.44
CA LEU A 26 -9.40 -15.03 12.64
C LEU A 26 -9.70 -13.73 13.42
N GLU A 27 -9.94 -13.81 14.74
CA GLU A 27 -10.25 -12.64 15.58
C GLU A 27 -9.17 -11.54 15.50
N PRO A 28 -7.86 -11.81 15.70
CA PRO A 28 -6.82 -10.81 15.51
C PRO A 28 -6.80 -10.18 14.12
N LEU A 29 -7.07 -10.95 13.06
CA LEU A 29 -7.10 -10.43 11.69
C LEU A 29 -8.27 -9.46 11.48
N MET A 30 -9.44 -9.81 12.04
CA MET A 30 -10.61 -8.94 12.01
C MET A 30 -10.38 -7.65 12.82
N ASP A 31 -9.63 -7.69 13.92
CA ASP A 31 -9.32 -6.48 14.68
C ASP A 31 -8.37 -5.52 13.92
N VAL A 32 -7.37 -6.07 13.21
CA VAL A 32 -6.37 -5.30 12.47
C VAL A 32 -6.93 -4.75 11.15
N TYR A 33 -7.59 -5.59 10.36
CA TYR A 33 -8.05 -5.25 9.01
C TYR A 33 -9.54 -4.92 8.94
N GLN A 34 -10.30 -5.13 10.02
CA GLN A 34 -11.72 -4.77 10.11
C GLN A 34 -12.52 -5.30 8.92
N ASP A 35 -13.28 -4.42 8.26
CA ASP A 35 -14.12 -4.73 7.11
C ASP A 35 -13.38 -4.56 5.77
N GLU A 36 -12.04 -4.61 5.74
CA GLU A 36 -11.30 -4.46 4.48
C GLU A 36 -11.76 -5.51 3.44
N PRO A 37 -12.20 -5.08 2.24
CA PRO A 37 -12.76 -5.98 1.23
C PRO A 37 -11.81 -7.13 0.85
N LEU A 38 -10.50 -6.86 0.88
CA LEU A 38 -9.49 -7.87 0.61
C LEU A 38 -9.49 -8.98 1.67
N LEU A 39 -9.58 -8.65 2.96
CA LEU A 39 -9.70 -9.66 4.01
C LEU A 39 -10.97 -10.49 3.80
N MET A 40 -12.10 -9.82 3.54
CA MET A 40 -13.38 -10.48 3.29
C MET A 40 -13.34 -11.43 2.10
N ALA A 41 -12.61 -11.07 1.04
CA ALA A 41 -12.40 -11.94 -0.11
C ALA A 41 -11.55 -13.17 0.22
N PHE A 42 -10.56 -13.03 1.11
CA PHE A 42 -9.71 -14.13 1.55
C PHE A 42 -10.45 -15.16 2.40
N ILE A 43 -11.23 -14.70 3.37
CA ILE A 43 -11.96 -15.57 4.31
C ILE A 43 -13.35 -15.97 3.79
N GLY A 44 -13.84 -15.29 2.76
CA GLY A 44 -15.06 -15.64 2.06
C GLY A 44 -14.82 -16.83 1.13
N ARG A 45 -15.72 -17.81 1.12
CA ARG A 45 -15.64 -19.01 0.25
C ARG A 45 -14.38 -19.88 0.44
N LEU A 46 -14.00 -20.14 1.69
CA LEU A 46 -12.93 -21.10 2.02
C LEU A 46 -13.21 -22.51 1.50
N ASP A 47 -14.48 -22.88 1.32
CA ASP A 47 -14.90 -24.13 0.67
C ASP A 47 -14.45 -24.23 -0.79
N GLU A 48 -14.30 -23.10 -1.49
CA GLU A 48 -13.73 -23.03 -2.84
C GLU A 48 -12.21 -22.91 -2.83
N ALA A 49 -11.63 -22.27 -1.81
CA ALA A 49 -10.19 -22.09 -1.66
C ALA A 49 -9.44 -23.43 -1.57
N VAL A 50 -10.00 -24.41 -0.86
CA VAL A 50 -9.41 -25.75 -0.71
C VAL A 50 -9.36 -26.57 -2.00
N LYS A 51 -10.02 -26.12 -3.07
CA LYS A 51 -10.06 -26.80 -4.37
C LYS A 51 -8.93 -26.38 -5.32
N VAL A 52 -8.13 -25.40 -4.93
CA VAL A 52 -7.02 -24.86 -5.71
C VAL A 52 -5.73 -24.88 -4.90
N PRO A 53 -4.54 -24.88 -5.54
CA PRO A 53 -3.28 -24.63 -4.85
C PRO A 53 -3.22 -23.17 -4.38
N TYR A 54 -3.88 -22.87 -3.25
CA TYR A 54 -4.11 -21.50 -2.77
C TYR A 54 -2.81 -20.70 -2.59
N ASN A 55 -1.69 -21.33 -2.23
CA ASN A 55 -0.40 -20.65 -2.12
C ASN A 55 0.11 -20.12 -3.46
N ASP A 56 -0.12 -20.85 -4.56
CA ASP A 56 0.29 -20.39 -5.90
C ASP A 56 -0.63 -19.29 -6.40
N VAL A 57 -1.95 -19.43 -6.15
CA VAL A 57 -2.94 -18.39 -6.42
C VAL A 57 -2.56 -17.09 -5.69
N MET A 58 -2.23 -17.18 -4.41
CA MET A 58 -1.84 -16.02 -3.60
C MET A 58 -0.59 -15.33 -4.15
N LYS A 59 0.43 -16.10 -4.54
CA LYS A 59 1.64 -15.53 -5.17
C LYS A 59 1.29 -14.76 -6.45
N GLU A 60 0.42 -15.31 -7.29
CA GLU A 60 -0.01 -14.66 -8.52
C GLU A 60 -0.85 -13.41 -8.27
N CYS A 61 -1.80 -13.45 -7.34
CA CYS A 61 -2.59 -12.28 -6.92
C CYS A 61 -1.69 -11.16 -6.39
N TYR A 62 -0.73 -11.49 -5.53
CA TYR A 62 0.21 -10.52 -4.99
C TYR A 62 1.12 -9.93 -6.08
N GLY A 63 1.61 -10.78 -6.99
CA GLY A 63 2.41 -10.36 -8.14
C GLY A 63 1.64 -9.41 -9.06
N PHE A 64 0.37 -9.72 -9.34
CA PHE A 64 -0.53 -8.85 -10.09
C PHE A 64 -0.65 -7.47 -9.42
N PHE A 65 -0.96 -7.41 -8.12
CA PHE A 65 -1.12 -6.13 -7.43
C PHE A 65 0.18 -5.32 -7.46
N LYS A 66 1.32 -5.95 -7.14
CA LYS A 66 2.63 -5.31 -7.13
C LYS A 66 3.03 -4.74 -8.50
N GLN A 67 2.58 -5.35 -9.60
CA GLN A 67 2.87 -4.88 -10.96
C GLN A 67 2.24 -3.52 -11.26
N TYR A 68 1.07 -3.21 -10.66
CA TYR A 68 0.28 -2.03 -10.97
C TYR A 68 0.23 -1.00 -9.86
N ALA A 69 0.39 -1.41 -8.60
CA ALA A 69 0.34 -0.52 -7.46
C ALA A 69 1.38 0.60 -7.53
N GLY A 70 0.98 1.81 -7.17
CA GLY A 70 1.86 2.97 -7.22
C GLY A 70 2.13 3.57 -8.61
N GLY A 71 1.58 2.96 -9.67
CA GLY A 71 1.79 3.39 -11.05
C GLY A 71 0.89 4.55 -11.50
N GLU A 72 1.04 4.93 -12.78
CA GLU A 72 0.10 5.82 -13.47
C GLU A 72 -0.98 5.00 -14.16
N TYR A 73 -2.24 5.28 -13.82
CA TYR A 73 -3.41 4.52 -14.27
C TYR A 73 -3.99 5.09 -15.57
N THR A 74 -3.20 5.05 -16.66
CA THR A 74 -3.68 5.45 -17.99
C THR A 74 -4.68 4.43 -18.55
N ASP A 75 -5.44 4.82 -19.58
CA ASP A 75 -6.38 3.92 -20.26
C ASP A 75 -5.69 2.63 -20.76
N GLU A 76 -4.46 2.74 -21.29
CA GLU A 76 -3.68 1.57 -21.73
C GLU A 76 -3.29 0.65 -20.58
N VAL A 77 -3.02 1.22 -19.40
CA VAL A 77 -2.73 0.43 -18.18
C VAL A 77 -4.00 -0.28 -17.71
N TRP A 78 -5.16 0.39 -17.74
CA TRP A 78 -6.44 -0.24 -17.41
C TRP A 78 -6.81 -1.37 -18.37
N GLU A 79 -6.59 -1.19 -19.68
CA GLU A 79 -6.79 -2.27 -20.66
C GLU A 79 -5.91 -3.49 -20.35
N ARG A 80 -4.66 -3.25 -19.93
CA ARG A 80 -3.74 -4.32 -19.54
C ARG A 80 -4.18 -5.01 -18.25
N ILE A 81 -4.60 -4.24 -17.24
CA ILE A 81 -5.16 -4.76 -15.98
C ILE A 81 -6.34 -5.69 -16.28
N VAL A 82 -7.30 -5.24 -17.11
CA VAL A 82 -8.48 -6.03 -17.48
C VAL A 82 -8.07 -7.32 -18.18
N LYS A 83 -7.08 -7.26 -19.09
CA LYS A 83 -6.56 -8.44 -19.77
C LYS A 83 -5.92 -9.43 -18.80
N ASP A 84 -5.04 -8.98 -17.92
CA ASP A 84 -4.38 -9.85 -16.93
C ASP A 84 -5.41 -10.51 -15.98
N ILE A 85 -6.47 -9.77 -15.59
CA ILE A 85 -7.59 -10.32 -14.81
C ILE A 85 -8.36 -11.39 -15.60
N GLN A 86 -8.57 -11.20 -16.91
CA GLN A 86 -9.22 -12.21 -17.76
C GLN A 86 -8.38 -13.48 -17.85
N ASP A 87 -7.08 -13.34 -18.11
CA ASP A 87 -6.14 -14.46 -18.21
C ASP A 87 -6.07 -15.22 -16.87
N PHE A 88 -6.00 -14.51 -15.74
CA PHE A 88 -6.04 -15.11 -14.41
C PHE A 88 -7.35 -15.88 -14.14
N ASN A 89 -8.50 -15.29 -14.47
CA ASN A 89 -9.80 -15.94 -14.28
C ASN A 89 -9.96 -17.19 -15.15
N GLN A 90 -9.44 -17.19 -16.37
CA GLN A 90 -9.45 -18.35 -17.26
C GLN A 90 -8.50 -19.45 -16.78
N LYS A 91 -7.37 -19.08 -16.17
CA LYS A 91 -6.41 -20.04 -15.62
C LYS A 91 -6.96 -20.78 -14.41
N TRP A 92 -7.49 -20.04 -13.44
CA TRP A 92 -7.90 -20.62 -12.15
C TRP A 92 -9.35 -21.08 -12.12
N MET A 93 -10.24 -20.44 -12.88
CA MET A 93 -11.68 -20.73 -12.97
C MET A 93 -12.35 -21.03 -11.62
N ASN A 94 -11.92 -20.34 -10.56
CA ASN A 94 -12.34 -20.61 -9.20
C ASN A 94 -12.98 -19.34 -8.59
N PRO A 95 -14.15 -19.48 -7.93
CA PRO A 95 -14.84 -18.32 -7.39
C PRO A 95 -14.09 -17.60 -6.25
N TRP A 96 -13.33 -18.32 -5.42
CA TRP A 96 -12.48 -17.73 -4.39
C TRP A 96 -11.36 -16.88 -5.02
N CYS A 97 -10.65 -17.44 -6.01
CA CYS A 97 -9.62 -16.71 -6.75
C CYS A 97 -10.16 -15.40 -7.37
N ARG A 98 -11.34 -15.48 -7.99
CA ARG A 98 -12.03 -14.31 -8.56
C ARG A 98 -12.34 -13.26 -7.49
N GLY A 99 -12.74 -13.68 -6.29
CA GLY A 99 -13.03 -12.77 -5.18
C GLY A 99 -11.82 -11.94 -4.80
N ILE A 100 -10.67 -12.59 -4.59
CA ILE A 100 -9.41 -11.91 -4.25
C ILE A 100 -9.00 -10.94 -5.36
N MET A 101 -9.06 -11.39 -6.62
CA MET A 101 -8.66 -10.55 -7.75
C MET A 101 -9.52 -9.29 -7.87
N LEU A 102 -10.82 -9.38 -7.63
CA LEU A 102 -11.71 -8.22 -7.64
C LEU A 102 -11.44 -7.26 -6.48
N ALA A 103 -11.15 -7.78 -5.29
CA ALA A 103 -10.78 -6.92 -4.16
C ALA A 103 -9.44 -6.19 -4.39
N LEU A 104 -8.50 -6.81 -5.10
CA LEU A 104 -7.26 -6.16 -5.53
C LEU A 104 -7.51 -5.08 -6.59
N LEU A 105 -8.40 -5.34 -7.56
CA LEU A 105 -8.81 -4.33 -8.54
C LEU A 105 -9.42 -3.10 -7.85
N GLU A 106 -10.33 -3.31 -6.89
CA GLU A 106 -10.93 -2.23 -6.11
C GLU A 106 -9.88 -1.40 -5.36
N LEU A 107 -8.81 -2.02 -4.84
CA LEU A 107 -7.70 -1.31 -4.21
C LEU A 107 -6.94 -0.40 -5.18
N LEU A 108 -6.70 -0.88 -6.42
CA LEU A 108 -6.07 -0.07 -7.46
C LEU A 108 -6.98 1.11 -7.87
N GLU A 109 -8.29 0.87 -8.02
CA GLU A 109 -9.28 1.92 -8.32
C GLU A 109 -9.35 2.98 -7.20
N ARG A 110 -9.30 2.55 -5.93
CA ARG A 110 -9.23 3.48 -4.78
C ARG A 110 -7.94 4.30 -4.79
N GLU A 111 -6.80 3.68 -5.09
CA GLU A 111 -5.52 4.40 -5.20
C GLU A 111 -5.54 5.45 -6.31
N ASP A 112 -6.03 5.09 -7.51
CA ASP A 112 -6.14 6.03 -8.64
C ASP A 112 -7.03 7.23 -8.28
N LYS A 113 -8.20 6.95 -7.70
CA LYS A 113 -9.14 7.99 -7.27
C LYS A 113 -8.51 8.95 -6.25
N GLU A 114 -7.82 8.44 -5.23
CA GLU A 114 -7.12 9.29 -4.25
C GLU A 114 -6.07 10.18 -4.93
N ARG A 115 -5.33 9.66 -5.92
CA ARG A 115 -4.33 10.45 -6.67
C ARG A 115 -4.96 11.54 -7.50
N GLN A 116 -6.06 11.25 -8.20
CA GLN A 116 -6.81 12.24 -8.98
C GLN A 116 -7.38 13.33 -8.08
N GLU A 117 -7.91 12.98 -6.91
CA GLU A 117 -8.42 13.95 -5.92
C GLU A 117 -7.31 14.89 -5.42
N LEU A 118 -6.09 14.39 -5.19
CA LEU A 118 -4.95 15.21 -4.79
C LEU A 118 -4.49 16.16 -5.91
N GLN A 119 -4.46 15.70 -7.17
CA GLN A 119 -4.11 16.53 -8.32
C GLN A 119 -5.15 17.65 -8.54
N ASN A 120 -6.44 17.32 -8.42
CA ASN A 120 -7.53 18.29 -8.57
C ASN A 120 -7.54 19.33 -7.44
N GLN A 121 -7.15 18.97 -6.22
CA GLN A 121 -7.03 19.90 -5.09
C GLN A 121 -5.75 20.76 -5.17
N GLY A 122 -4.65 20.22 -5.68
CA GLY A 122 -3.40 20.97 -5.90
C GLY A 122 -3.50 22.05 -6.99
N GLY A 123 -4.33 21.83 -8.01
CA GLY A 123 -4.54 22.79 -9.11
C GLY A 123 -5.40 24.01 -8.76
N SER A 124 -6.09 24.04 -7.61
CA SER A 124 -6.91 25.19 -7.20
C SER A 124 -6.16 26.27 -6.42
N ALA A 125 -4.91 26.03 -5.98
CA ALA A 125 -4.15 27.00 -5.19
C ALA A 125 -3.26 27.94 -6.03
N GLU A 126 -3.05 27.67 -7.32
CA GLU A 126 -2.05 28.40 -8.14
C GLU A 126 -2.65 29.46 -9.09
N ASN A 127 -3.95 29.78 -8.99
CA ASN A 127 -4.62 30.71 -9.91
C ASN A 127 -5.08 32.05 -9.29
N GLU A 128 -4.46 32.50 -8.20
CA GLU A 128 -4.71 33.84 -7.61
C GLU A 128 -3.44 34.69 -7.39
N ALA A 129 -2.41 34.54 -8.24
CA ALA A 129 -1.26 35.44 -8.17
C ALA A 129 -0.73 35.86 -9.54
N GLN A 130 -1.42 36.81 -10.18
CA GLN A 130 -0.83 37.72 -11.17
C GLN A 130 -1.57 39.08 -11.22
N GLU A 131 -1.11 40.01 -10.37
CA GLU A 131 -0.77 41.47 -10.49
C GLU A 131 -1.45 42.39 -11.56
N PRO A 132 -1.37 43.78 -11.52
CA PRO A 132 -0.45 44.69 -10.78
C PRO A 132 -1.03 46.06 -10.25
N GLY A 133 -0.24 46.84 -9.48
CA GLY A 133 -0.20 48.32 -9.60
C GLY A 133 -0.38 49.23 -8.35
N LEU A 134 0.73 49.58 -7.69
CA LEU A 134 1.15 50.88 -7.09
C LEU A 134 0.12 51.87 -6.49
N GLN A 135 0.27 52.23 -5.19
CA GLN A 135 0.77 53.56 -4.75
C GLN A 135 0.87 53.69 -3.22
N GLU A 136 1.97 54.30 -2.78
CA GLU A 136 2.33 54.69 -1.41
C GLU A 136 1.39 55.77 -0.84
N THR A 137 1.11 55.73 0.46
CA THR A 137 1.03 56.94 1.30
C THR A 137 1.37 56.63 2.75
N GLU A 138 2.33 57.38 3.27
CA GLU A 138 2.83 57.42 4.65
C GLU A 138 1.77 57.87 5.67
N GLY A 139 1.92 57.43 6.93
CA GLY A 139 1.13 57.93 8.05
C GLY A 139 1.60 57.38 9.40
N GLN A 140 2.50 58.12 10.04
CA GLN A 140 3.02 57.90 11.40
C GLN A 140 1.90 57.92 12.47
N TYR A 141 2.01 57.04 13.46
CA TYR A 141 1.76 57.38 14.87
C TYR A 141 2.52 56.43 15.79
N GLU A 142 3.48 57.00 16.52
CA GLU A 142 4.10 56.39 17.70
C GLU A 142 3.15 56.48 18.89
N ALA A 143 3.07 55.42 19.69
CA ALA A 143 2.71 55.50 21.11
C ALA A 143 3.19 54.24 21.84
N ASP A 144 4.46 54.30 22.24
CA ASP A 144 4.93 54.07 23.61
C ASP A 144 4.15 53.06 24.49
N LYS A 145 4.79 51.93 24.80
CA LYS A 145 4.94 51.46 26.19
C LYS A 145 5.91 50.28 26.30
N GLN A 146 7.07 50.64 26.83
CA GLN A 146 8.13 49.83 27.40
C GLN A 146 7.65 49.08 28.66
N TYR A 147 7.97 47.79 28.76
CA TYR A 147 8.38 47.14 30.00
C TYR A 147 9.44 46.09 29.67
N GLU A 148 10.68 46.37 30.08
CA GLU A 148 11.76 45.38 30.19
C GLU A 148 11.60 44.59 31.50
N ILE A 149 12.05 43.34 31.52
CA ILE A 149 12.98 42.74 32.50
C ILE A 149 13.31 41.30 32.03
N GLU A 150 14.60 41.03 31.83
CA GLU A 150 15.26 39.75 31.53
C GLU A 150 15.48 38.88 32.83
N PRO A 151 16.44 37.93 32.89
CA PRO A 151 16.47 36.57 32.36
C PRO A 151 16.65 35.51 33.47
N GLY A 152 16.55 34.22 33.12
CA GLY A 152 17.23 33.12 33.84
C GLY A 152 16.34 32.01 34.40
N GLN A 153 16.58 30.77 33.97
CA GLN A 153 17.29 29.76 34.77
C GLN A 153 17.46 28.44 33.99
N GLU A 154 18.59 27.80 34.24
CA GLU A 154 19.17 26.63 33.60
C GLU A 154 18.54 25.30 34.07
N GLY A 155 18.60 24.29 33.19
CA GLY A 155 19.00 22.91 33.55
C GLY A 155 17.92 21.92 33.97
N MET A 156 17.76 20.84 33.18
CA MET A 156 18.22 19.49 33.53
C MET A 156 17.79 18.48 32.47
N GLY A 157 18.76 17.70 31.99
CA GLY A 157 18.53 16.59 31.07
C GLY A 157 17.80 15.42 31.71
N LEU A 158 17.21 14.59 30.85
CA LEU A 158 16.86 13.21 31.14
C LEU A 158 17.22 12.38 29.91
N ASP A 159 18.28 11.59 30.05
CA ASP A 159 18.49 10.36 29.30
C ASP A 159 17.26 9.46 29.43
N GLN A 160 16.86 8.82 28.32
CA GLN A 160 16.22 7.51 28.41
C GLN A 160 16.63 6.62 27.25
N GLU A 161 17.21 5.50 27.65
CA GLU A 161 17.78 4.42 26.89
C GLU A 161 16.75 3.60 26.11
N THR A 162 17.23 3.02 25.01
CA THR A 162 16.91 1.66 24.50
C THR A 162 15.46 1.32 24.13
N GLY A 163 15.24 1.23 22.82
CA GLY A 163 14.19 0.41 22.22
C GLY A 163 14.73 -0.15 20.91
N GLY A 164 15.35 -1.33 20.98
CA GLY A 164 15.84 -2.02 19.79
C GLY A 164 14.69 -2.38 18.86
N GLU A 165 14.70 -1.80 17.67
CA GLU A 165 13.94 -2.32 16.53
C GLU A 165 14.54 -3.68 16.17
N THR A 166 13.92 -4.75 16.65
CA THR A 166 14.04 -6.05 15.99
C THR A 166 13.30 -5.95 14.65
N ALA A 167 14.02 -5.49 13.63
CA ALA A 167 13.66 -5.74 12.25
C ALA A 167 13.64 -7.27 12.05
N LEU A 168 12.44 -7.83 11.95
CA LEU A 168 12.28 -9.22 11.51
C LEU A 168 12.70 -9.30 10.04
N PRO A 169 13.43 -10.36 9.64
CA PRO A 169 14.03 -10.44 8.32
C PRO A 169 12.96 -10.40 7.24
N GLU A 170 13.16 -9.54 6.23
CA GLU A 170 12.39 -9.55 5.00
C GLU A 170 12.40 -10.97 4.43
N MET A 171 11.22 -11.47 4.04
CA MET A 171 11.13 -12.72 3.30
C MET A 171 11.88 -12.54 1.98
N GLU A 172 13.16 -12.92 1.94
CA GLU A 172 13.84 -13.26 0.70
C GLU A 172 13.17 -14.52 0.16
N MET A 173 12.22 -14.31 -0.74
CA MET A 173 11.69 -15.34 -1.62
C MET A 173 12.87 -15.83 -2.47
N GLY A 174 13.54 -16.88 -2.01
CA GLY A 174 14.69 -17.47 -2.68
C GLY A 174 14.40 -17.74 -4.14
N TYR A 175 15.13 -17.04 -5.01
CA TYR A 175 15.20 -17.36 -6.42
C TYR A 175 15.99 -18.67 -6.54
N GLY A 176 15.27 -19.79 -6.62
CA GLY A 176 15.83 -21.03 -7.13
C GLY A 176 16.03 -20.88 -8.63
N GLU A 177 17.22 -20.44 -9.04
CA GLU A 177 17.72 -20.76 -10.37
C GLU A 177 18.09 -22.25 -10.38
N ASP A 178 17.17 -23.09 -10.86
CA ASP A 178 17.50 -24.43 -11.31
C ASP A 178 16.86 -24.65 -12.68
N GLY A 179 17.70 -24.83 -13.70
CA GLY A 179 17.25 -25.43 -14.96
C GLY A 179 17.92 -24.94 -16.25
N GLN A 180 19.25 -24.92 -16.34
CA GLN A 180 19.88 -25.19 -17.64
C GLN A 180 20.17 -26.69 -17.72
N GLN A 181 19.22 -27.38 -18.36
CA GLN A 181 19.38 -28.74 -18.85
C GLN A 181 20.55 -28.79 -19.84
N GLU A 182 21.49 -29.69 -19.54
CA GLU A 182 22.44 -30.24 -20.50
C GLU A 182 21.70 -30.72 -21.74
N ASN A 183 22.14 -30.23 -22.89
CA ASN A 183 21.84 -30.83 -24.18
C ASN A 183 23.07 -30.63 -25.04
N ASP A 184 23.91 -31.66 -25.17
CA ASP A 184 24.59 -31.90 -26.43
C ASP A 184 24.88 -33.39 -26.63
N LEU A 185 24.29 -33.88 -27.71
CA LEU A 185 24.42 -35.20 -28.28
C LEU A 185 25.71 -35.31 -29.11
N ALA A 186 26.25 -36.53 -29.13
CA ALA A 186 26.94 -37.17 -30.26
C ALA A 186 28.30 -36.60 -30.75
N ALA A 187 29.35 -37.39 -30.48
CA ALA A 187 30.27 -37.90 -31.50
C ALA A 187 30.95 -39.20 -30.99
#